data_AF-A0A9P8JIG6-F1
#
_entry.id   AF-A0A9P8JIG6-F1
#
_cell.length_a   1.000
_cell.length_b   1.000
_cell.length_c   1.000
_cell.angle_alpha   90.00
_cell.angle_beta   90.00
_cell.angle_gamma   90.00
#
_symmetry.space_group_name_H-M   'P 1'
#
loop_
_entity.id
_entity.type
_entity.pdbx_description
1 polymer ?
#
loop_
_entity_poly.entity_id
_entity_poly.type
_entity_poly.pdbx_seq_one_letter_code
_entity_poly.pdbx_strand_id
1 'polypeptide(L)'
;MVKSKMADPSSSPPMRAKPEPADSLSPSTSVELHRRSKTGCQNCAKNNIICGGYEMRKPWRKGARSKNSAVVIPELPHIISAIDDPLDSQLLSYFITHAGQALNIYSETHNPFDGFVVDMALANTGLMHSLLCLSASCLLLHQPKSAQEIVVRHSHHFDQAVVTLRKGVEAYSSDDS
;
A
#
# COMPACT_ATOMS: atom_id res chain seq x y z
N MET A 1 60.80 -29.69 -20.94
CA MET A 1 60.22 -28.34 -21.00
C MET A 1 59.51 -28.08 -19.67
N VAL A 2 60.05 -27.16 -18.85
CA VAL A 2 59.40 -26.22 -17.87
C VAL A 2 58.33 -26.81 -16.91
N LYS A 3 58.24 -26.63 -15.57
CA LYS A 3 58.97 -26.00 -14.45
C LYS A 3 58.03 -26.10 -13.22
N SER A 4 58.56 -25.86 -12.02
CA SER A 4 57.85 -25.38 -10.81
C SER A 4 57.19 -26.41 -9.87
N LYS A 5 57.03 -26.19 -8.54
CA LYS A 5 57.59 -25.30 -7.50
C LYS A 5 56.78 -25.59 -6.20
N MET A 6 57.46 -25.82 -5.07
CA MET A 6 57.12 -25.51 -3.65
C MET A 6 55.69 -25.75 -3.07
N ALA A 7 55.60 -26.45 -1.92
CA ALA A 7 55.28 -25.89 -0.57
C ALA A 7 54.69 -26.96 0.43
N ASP A 8 55.29 -27.07 1.61
CA ASP A 8 54.71 -27.60 2.87
C ASP A 8 53.93 -26.47 3.62
N PRO A 9 53.52 -26.60 4.90
CA PRO A 9 52.39 -27.37 5.48
C PRO A 9 51.47 -26.46 6.35
N SER A 10 50.25 -26.88 6.73
CA SER A 10 49.50 -26.27 7.87
C SER A 10 48.20 -27.06 8.13
N SER A 11 48.11 -28.00 9.09
CA SER A 11 48.01 -27.87 10.56
C SER A 11 46.85 -26.99 11.06
N SER A 12 45.70 -27.62 11.31
CA SER A 12 44.58 -27.05 12.07
C SER A 12 44.86 -27.01 13.58
N PRO A 13 44.37 -25.99 14.31
CA PRO A 13 44.09 -26.08 15.74
C PRO A 13 42.64 -25.61 16.10
N PRO A 14 42.15 -25.82 17.34
CA PRO A 14 40.87 -26.49 17.59
C PRO A 14 39.72 -25.60 18.08
N MET A 15 38.54 -26.21 18.13
CA MET A 15 37.30 -25.70 18.71
C MET A 15 37.47 -25.29 20.18
N ARG A 16 37.06 -24.09 20.54
CA ARG A 16 36.95 -23.63 21.93
C ARG A 16 35.48 -23.43 22.29
N ALA A 17 35.00 -24.29 23.19
CA ALA A 17 33.72 -24.14 23.87
C ALA A 17 33.70 -22.85 24.70
N LYS A 18 32.55 -22.16 24.70
CA LYS A 18 32.30 -20.99 25.55
C LYS A 18 31.40 -21.41 26.72
N PRO A 19 31.74 -21.03 27.97
CA PRO A 19 30.99 -21.39 29.16
C PRO A 19 29.80 -20.45 29.39
N GLU A 20 28.73 -20.97 30.01
CA GLU A 20 27.72 -20.16 30.69
C GLU A 20 28.29 -19.56 31.98
N PRO A 21 27.80 -18.38 32.39
CA PRO A 21 27.24 -18.32 33.73
C PRO A 21 25.94 -17.51 33.83
N ALA A 22 25.19 -17.87 34.87
CA ALA A 22 23.92 -17.31 35.29
C ALA A 22 24.01 -15.92 35.97
N ASP A 23 22.84 -15.29 36.02
CA ASP A 23 22.28 -14.39 37.04
C ASP A 23 22.77 -12.94 37.24
N SER A 24 21.81 -12.05 36.93
CA SER A 24 21.36 -10.87 37.68
C SER A 24 22.37 -9.77 38.05
N LEU A 25 22.10 -8.55 37.57
CA LEU A 25 21.84 -7.32 38.35
C LEU A 25 21.74 -6.11 37.38
N SER A 26 20.68 -5.32 37.53
CA SER A 26 20.36 -4.10 36.76
C SER A 26 21.47 -3.03 36.81
N PRO A 27 21.56 -2.13 35.81
CA PRO A 27 21.54 -0.71 36.18
C PRO A 27 20.84 0.24 35.19
N SER A 28 20.11 1.17 35.81
CA SER A 28 20.08 2.61 35.58
C SER A 28 20.00 3.19 34.16
N THR A 29 18.89 3.89 33.97
CA THR A 29 18.72 5.13 33.21
C THR A 29 20.03 5.90 32.95
N SER A 30 20.48 5.93 31.70
CA SER A 30 21.13 7.08 31.08
C SER A 30 21.13 6.88 29.57
N VAL A 31 20.16 7.51 28.90
CA VAL A 31 20.26 7.74 27.45
C VAL A 31 21.36 8.77 27.29
N GLU A 32 22.55 8.33 26.92
CA GLU A 32 23.69 9.18 26.61
C GLU A 32 23.29 10.16 25.48
N LEU A 33 22.87 11.37 25.87
CA LEU A 33 22.64 12.47 24.94
C LEU A 33 23.97 12.78 24.28
N HIS A 34 24.11 12.41 23.01
CA HIS A 34 25.19 12.91 22.15
C HIS A 34 25.06 14.44 22.06
N ARG A 35 25.69 15.13 22.99
CA ARG A 35 25.83 16.58 23.01
C ARG A 35 26.75 16.95 21.86
N ARG A 36 26.16 17.24 20.70
CA ARG A 36 26.89 17.78 19.57
C ARG A 36 27.20 19.24 19.84
N SER A 37 28.41 19.49 20.34
CA SER A 37 29.03 20.80 20.37
C SER A 37 28.93 21.46 19.00
N LYS A 38 28.84 22.79 19.01
CA LYS A 38 28.46 23.69 17.92
C LYS A 38 29.47 23.68 16.75
N THR A 39 29.65 22.54 16.11
CA THR A 39 30.25 22.33 14.78
C THR A 39 29.41 21.24 14.11
N GLY A 40 28.83 21.56 12.96
CA GLY A 40 27.61 20.94 12.44
C GLY A 40 27.57 19.41 12.33
N CYS A 41 26.35 18.88 12.18
CA CYS A 41 26.00 17.73 11.33
C CYS A 41 27.12 16.86 10.72
N GLN A 42 27.26 15.55 11.01
CA GLN A 42 28.27 14.71 10.31
C GLN A 42 27.83 14.54 8.86
N ASN A 43 26.52 14.46 8.64
CA ASN A 43 25.92 14.48 7.32
C ASN A 43 26.14 15.82 6.61
N CYS A 44 25.89 16.93 7.31
CA CYS A 44 26.10 18.26 6.74
C CYS A 44 27.57 18.52 6.37
N ALA A 45 28.51 18.05 7.21
CA ALA A 45 29.95 18.12 6.94
C ALA A 45 30.34 17.30 5.70
N LYS A 46 29.83 16.07 5.56
CA LYS A 46 30.10 15.22 4.39
C LYS A 46 29.59 15.82 3.08
N ASN A 47 28.51 16.59 3.15
CA ASN A 47 27.88 17.19 1.97
C ASN A 47 28.26 18.67 1.77
N ASN A 48 29.22 19.18 2.54
CA ASN A 48 29.67 20.58 2.49
C ASN A 48 28.52 21.61 2.57
N ILE A 49 27.49 21.31 3.36
CA ILE A 49 26.34 22.19 3.59
C ILE A 49 26.37 22.76 5.01
N ILE A 50 25.94 24.01 5.16
CA ILE A 50 25.85 24.67 6.47
C ILE A 50 24.72 24.02 7.28
N CYS A 51 25.04 23.55 8.49
CA CYS A 51 24.07 22.90 9.36
C CYS A 51 23.25 23.94 10.13
N GLY A 52 21.96 24.08 9.82
CA GLY A 52 21.02 24.91 10.58
C GLY A 52 20.66 24.37 11.97
N GLY A 53 21.17 23.17 12.34
CA GLY A 53 20.76 22.43 13.53
C GLY A 53 19.45 21.67 13.31
N TYR A 54 19.30 20.53 14.00
CA TYR A 54 18.01 19.83 14.07
C TYR A 54 17.32 20.19 15.37
N GLU A 55 16.02 20.45 15.33
CA GLU A 55 15.21 20.57 16.55
C GLU A 55 15.28 19.22 17.30
N MET A 56 15.57 19.26 18.61
CA MET A 56 15.64 18.03 19.38
C MET A 56 14.29 17.31 19.33
N ARG A 57 14.33 15.99 19.13
CA ARG A 57 13.12 15.18 19.18
C ARG A 57 12.46 15.37 20.55
N LYS A 58 11.29 15.99 20.57
CA LYS A 58 10.46 16.09 21.76
C LYS A 58 10.08 14.65 22.16
N PRO A 59 10.30 14.23 23.42
CA PRO A 59 9.85 12.92 23.88
C PRO A 59 8.34 12.78 23.61
N TRP A 60 7.95 11.68 22.98
CA TRP A 60 6.54 11.42 22.69
C TRP A 60 5.75 11.41 24.00
N ARG A 61 4.84 12.37 24.18
CA ARG A 61 3.96 12.39 25.35
C ARG A 61 2.80 11.44 25.08
N LYS A 62 2.60 10.46 25.97
CA LYS A 62 1.37 9.66 25.98
C LYS A 62 0.21 10.66 26.16
N GLY A 63 -0.71 10.72 25.21
CA GLY A 63 -1.84 11.63 25.27
C GLY A 63 -2.61 11.45 26.59
N ALA A 64 -2.74 12.51 27.38
CA ALA A 64 -3.69 12.53 28.47
C ALA A 64 -5.09 12.46 27.85
N ARG A 65 -5.77 11.33 28.01
CA ARG A 65 -7.17 11.18 27.60
C ARG A 65 -8.01 12.20 28.38
N SER A 66 -8.44 13.26 27.70
CA SER A 66 -9.55 14.07 28.14
C SER A 66 -10.77 13.17 28.22
N LYS A 67 -11.45 13.14 29.37
CA LYS A 67 -12.59 12.24 29.60
C LYS A 67 -13.82 12.54 28.73
N ASN A 68 -13.80 13.62 27.93
CA ASN A 68 -14.96 14.07 27.13
C ASN A 68 -14.67 14.36 25.64
N SER A 69 -13.59 13.84 25.06
CA SER A 69 -13.46 13.87 23.58
C SER A 69 -13.76 12.47 23.05
N ALA A 70 -14.97 12.27 22.51
CA ALA A 70 -15.21 11.17 21.59
C ALA A 70 -14.17 11.29 20.48
N VAL A 71 -13.18 10.40 20.51
CA VAL A 71 -12.21 10.26 19.44
C VAL A 71 -13.02 9.77 18.25
N VAL A 72 -13.38 10.69 17.36
CA VAL A 72 -13.80 10.31 16.01
C VAL A 72 -12.55 9.70 15.39
N ILE A 73 -12.43 8.38 15.49
CA ILE A 73 -11.48 7.62 14.70
C ILE A 73 -11.91 7.91 13.26
N PRO A 74 -11.08 8.54 12.41
CA PRO A 74 -11.38 8.60 11.00
C PRO A 74 -11.53 7.16 10.56
N GLU A 75 -12.72 6.80 10.09
CA GLU A 75 -12.96 5.48 9.52
C GLU A 75 -11.88 5.27 8.46
N LEU A 76 -11.11 4.19 8.62
CA LEU A 76 -10.09 3.84 7.65
C LEU A 76 -10.82 3.79 6.30
N PRO A 77 -10.34 4.47 5.24
CA PRO A 77 -11.03 4.47 3.95
C PRO A 77 -11.36 3.03 3.62
N HIS A 78 -12.65 2.75 3.41
CA HIS A 78 -13.11 1.41 3.04
C HIS A 78 -12.19 0.95 1.91
N ILE A 79 -11.36 -0.07 2.18
CA ILE A 79 -10.56 -0.72 1.15
C ILE A 79 -11.61 -1.17 0.15
N ILE A 80 -11.64 -0.54 -1.03
CA ILE A 80 -12.64 -0.83 -2.05
C ILE A 80 -12.43 -2.29 -2.38
N SER A 81 -13.33 -3.16 -1.89
CA SER A 81 -13.13 -4.61 -1.87
C SER A 81 -12.96 -5.25 -3.24
N ALA A 82 -13.15 -4.47 -4.31
CA ALA A 82 -13.02 -4.87 -5.70
C ALA A 82 -11.73 -4.37 -6.38
N ILE A 83 -10.90 -3.57 -5.70
CA ILE A 83 -9.58 -3.11 -6.19
C ILE A 83 -8.52 -4.02 -5.59
N ASP A 84 -8.20 -5.08 -6.32
CA ASP A 84 -7.24 -6.10 -5.90
C ASP A 84 -5.86 -5.92 -6.56
N ASP A 85 -5.83 -5.21 -7.69
CA ASP A 85 -4.65 -5.03 -8.54
C ASP A 85 -4.40 -3.53 -8.86
N PRO A 86 -3.14 -3.08 -9.04
CA PRO A 86 -2.85 -1.72 -9.48
C PRO A 86 -3.55 -1.32 -10.80
N LEU A 87 -3.77 -2.28 -11.69
CA LEU A 87 -4.52 -2.07 -12.94
C LEU A 87 -5.98 -1.73 -12.64
N ASP A 88 -6.57 -2.19 -11.55
CA ASP A 88 -7.97 -1.87 -11.19
C ASP A 88 -8.12 -0.41 -10.82
N SER A 89 -7.13 0.14 -10.13
CA SER A 89 -7.09 1.58 -9.83
C SER A 89 -7.01 2.39 -11.13
N GLN A 90 -6.26 1.91 -12.12
CA GLN A 90 -6.21 2.53 -13.44
C GLN A 90 -7.53 2.37 -14.21
N LEU A 91 -8.17 1.20 -14.15
CA LEU A 91 -9.47 0.95 -14.78
C LEU A 91 -10.58 1.81 -14.17
N LEU A 92 -10.58 1.99 -12.84
CA LEU A 92 -11.52 2.89 -12.16
C LEU A 92 -11.27 4.34 -12.52
N SER A 93 -10.01 4.78 -12.51
CA SER A 93 -9.63 6.12 -12.95
C SER A 93 -10.06 6.38 -14.39
N TYR A 94 -9.84 5.41 -15.29
CA TYR A 94 -10.29 5.48 -16.68
C TYR A 94 -11.83 5.51 -16.78
N PHE A 95 -12.54 4.81 -15.91
CA PHE A 95 -14.00 4.89 -15.85
C PHE A 95 -14.46 6.33 -15.62
N ILE A 96 -14.00 6.92 -14.51
CA ILE A 96 -14.42 8.24 -14.03
C ILE A 96 -14.10 9.31 -15.09
N THR A 97 -12.92 9.23 -15.68
CA THR A 97 -12.41 10.28 -16.59
C THR A 97 -12.85 10.12 -18.05
N HIS A 98 -13.17 8.90 -18.50
CA HIS A 98 -13.43 8.63 -19.92
C HIS A 98 -14.70 7.79 -20.14
N ALA A 99 -14.75 6.57 -19.62
CA ALA A 99 -15.83 5.65 -19.98
C ALA A 99 -17.19 6.15 -19.49
N GLY A 100 -17.28 6.71 -18.28
CA GLY A 100 -18.50 7.32 -17.74
C GLY A 100 -18.96 8.54 -18.53
N GLN A 101 -18.04 9.28 -19.15
CA GLN A 101 -18.39 10.38 -20.05
C GLN A 101 -18.99 9.86 -21.36
N ALA A 102 -18.47 8.76 -21.90
CA ALA A 102 -19.00 8.14 -23.11
C ALA A 102 -20.43 7.57 -22.93
N LEU A 103 -20.81 7.20 -21.70
CA LEU A 103 -22.16 6.76 -21.37
C LEU A 103 -23.14 7.91 -21.10
N ASN A 104 -22.63 9.12 -20.92
CA ASN A 104 -23.47 10.26 -20.57
C ASN A 104 -24.27 10.72 -21.79
N ILE A 105 -25.60 10.65 -21.67
CA ILE A 105 -26.54 11.11 -22.69
C ILE A 105 -27.05 12.53 -22.43
N TYR A 106 -26.72 13.13 -21.28
CA TYR A 106 -27.15 14.47 -20.89
C TYR A 106 -26.13 15.53 -21.27
N SER A 107 -26.61 16.75 -21.55
CA SER A 107 -25.78 17.91 -21.90
C SER A 107 -25.00 18.43 -20.69
N GLU A 108 -23.88 17.78 -20.40
CA GLU A 108 -22.71 18.20 -19.60
C GLU A 108 -22.90 18.55 -18.11
N THR A 109 -24.06 19.02 -17.66
CA THR A 109 -24.20 19.60 -16.31
C THR A 109 -24.47 18.59 -15.20
N HIS A 110 -24.82 17.34 -15.53
CA HIS A 110 -25.13 16.32 -14.52
C HIS A 110 -24.90 14.90 -15.04
N ASN A 111 -23.65 14.50 -15.24
CA ASN A 111 -23.32 13.13 -15.60
C ASN A 111 -23.57 12.19 -14.40
N PRO A 112 -24.56 11.28 -14.45
CA PRO A 112 -24.81 10.36 -13.34
C PRO A 112 -23.65 9.38 -13.12
N PHE A 113 -22.83 9.14 -14.13
CA PHE A 113 -21.69 8.22 -14.08
C PHE A 113 -20.45 8.80 -13.40
N ASP A 114 -20.41 10.11 -13.10
CA ASP A 114 -19.26 10.79 -12.48
C ASP A 114 -19.45 11.04 -10.96
N GLY A 115 -20.54 10.53 -10.39
CA GLY A 115 -20.79 10.65 -8.95
C GLY A 115 -21.76 9.58 -8.48
N PHE A 116 -23.03 9.71 -8.86
CA PHE A 116 -24.08 8.82 -8.36
C PHE A 116 -23.80 7.33 -8.62
N VAL A 117 -23.45 6.94 -9.84
CA VAL A 117 -23.16 5.54 -10.17
C VAL A 117 -21.85 5.06 -9.53
N VAL A 118 -20.86 5.95 -9.40
CA VAL A 118 -19.60 5.61 -8.73
C VAL A 118 -19.83 5.39 -7.23
N ASP A 119 -20.62 6.23 -6.58
CA ASP A 119 -20.99 6.07 -5.17
C ASP A 119 -21.78 4.78 -4.95
N MET A 120 -22.71 4.45 -5.84
CA MET A 120 -23.40 3.16 -5.80
C MET A 120 -22.42 1.98 -5.97
N ALA A 121 -21.44 2.10 -6.86
CA ALA A 121 -20.42 1.07 -7.06
C ALA A 121 -19.52 0.90 -5.83
N LEU A 122 -19.15 2.01 -5.16
CA LEU A 122 -18.39 1.96 -3.91
C LEU A 122 -19.16 1.22 -2.81
N ALA A 123 -20.49 1.31 -2.80
CA ALA A 123 -21.35 0.59 -1.88
C ALA A 123 -21.68 -0.86 -2.30
N ASN A 124 -21.52 -1.21 -3.57
CA ASN A 124 -21.86 -2.54 -4.10
C ASN A 124 -20.72 -3.15 -4.93
N THR A 125 -20.08 -4.18 -4.38
CA THR A 125 -18.95 -4.88 -5.00
C THR A 125 -19.26 -5.44 -6.38
N GLY A 126 -20.46 -5.99 -6.59
CA GLY A 126 -20.86 -6.53 -7.90
C GLY A 126 -20.98 -5.44 -8.98
N LEU A 127 -21.50 -4.28 -8.60
CA LEU A 127 -21.55 -3.10 -9.47
C LEU A 127 -20.14 -2.56 -9.74
N MET A 128 -19.27 -2.47 -8.74
CA MET A 128 -17.87 -2.05 -8.94
C MET A 128 -17.16 -2.94 -9.96
N HIS A 129 -17.26 -4.26 -9.82
CA HIS A 129 -16.70 -5.19 -10.81
C HIS A 129 -17.31 -5.00 -12.21
N SER A 130 -18.60 -4.68 -12.31
CA SER A 130 -19.24 -4.37 -13.60
C SER A 130 -18.65 -3.13 -14.25
N LEU A 131 -18.38 -2.07 -13.47
CA LEU A 131 -17.73 -0.86 -13.98
C LEU A 131 -16.29 -1.13 -14.44
N LEU A 132 -15.51 -1.86 -13.66
CA LEU A 132 -14.13 -2.22 -14.00
C LEU A 132 -14.07 -3.11 -15.26
N CYS A 133 -15.00 -4.06 -15.40
CA CYS A 133 -15.14 -4.89 -16.59
C CYS A 133 -15.42 -4.04 -17.85
N LEU A 134 -16.34 -3.08 -17.74
CA LEU A 134 -16.65 -2.16 -18.84
C LEU A 134 -15.45 -1.29 -19.20
N SER A 135 -14.80 -0.70 -18.20
CA SER A 135 -13.57 0.07 -18.40
C SER A 135 -12.48 -0.74 -19.10
N ALA A 136 -12.30 -2.01 -18.75
CA ALA A 136 -11.32 -2.87 -19.38
C ALA A 136 -11.64 -3.08 -20.87
N SER A 137 -12.91 -3.30 -21.21
CA SER A 137 -13.37 -3.37 -22.61
C SER A 137 -13.06 -2.09 -23.38
N CYS A 138 -13.33 -0.92 -22.80
CA CYS A 138 -13.07 0.37 -23.44
C CYS A 138 -11.56 0.68 -23.55
N LEU A 139 -10.78 0.34 -22.51
CA LEU A 139 -9.34 0.63 -22.46
C LEU A 139 -8.55 -0.25 -23.45
N LEU A 140 -8.99 -1.48 -23.70
CA LEU A 140 -8.39 -2.38 -24.69
C LEU A 140 -8.29 -1.76 -26.09
N LEU A 141 -9.29 -0.96 -26.46
CA LEU A 141 -9.32 -0.27 -27.76
C LEU A 141 -8.21 0.80 -27.88
N HIS A 142 -7.71 1.30 -26.75
CA HIS A 142 -6.79 2.44 -26.69
C HIS A 142 -5.36 2.04 -26.28
N GLN A 143 -5.17 0.91 -25.59
CA GLN A 143 -3.88 0.47 -25.07
C GLN A 143 -3.50 -0.96 -25.48
N PRO A 144 -3.02 -1.16 -26.72
CA PRO A 144 -2.65 -2.49 -27.21
C PRO A 144 -1.40 -3.07 -26.51
N LYS A 145 -0.56 -2.23 -25.90
CA LYS A 145 0.70 -2.67 -25.25
C LYS A 145 0.46 -3.47 -23.96
N SER A 146 -0.60 -3.16 -23.24
CA SER A 146 -1.03 -3.84 -22.00
C SER A 146 -2.25 -4.74 -22.24
N ALA A 147 -2.57 -5.04 -23.51
CA ALA A 147 -3.80 -5.76 -23.87
C ALA A 147 -3.94 -7.10 -23.16
N GLN A 148 -2.85 -7.85 -23.00
CA GLN A 148 -2.90 -9.14 -22.31
C GLN A 148 -3.33 -9.01 -20.85
N GLU A 149 -2.77 -8.04 -20.12
CA GLU A 149 -3.09 -7.80 -18.71
C GLU A 149 -4.53 -7.29 -18.58
N ILE A 150 -4.95 -6.38 -19.47
CA ILE A 150 -6.32 -5.85 -19.46
C ILE A 150 -7.34 -6.94 -19.78
N VAL A 151 -7.06 -7.88 -20.69
CA VAL A 151 -7.95 -9.03 -20.97
C VAL A 151 -8.09 -9.91 -19.73
N VAL A 152 -7.00 -10.19 -19.02
CA VAL A 152 -7.05 -10.99 -17.78
C VAL A 152 -7.90 -10.29 -16.71
N ARG A 153 -7.70 -8.98 -16.50
CA ARG A 153 -8.52 -8.20 -15.56
C ARG A 153 -9.98 -8.13 -15.99
N HIS A 154 -10.24 -7.99 -17.29
CA HIS A 154 -11.59 -8.02 -17.85
C HIS A 154 -12.32 -9.31 -17.46
N SER A 155 -11.73 -10.48 -17.76
CA SER A 155 -12.32 -11.77 -17.40
C SER A 155 -12.53 -11.93 -15.89
N HIS A 156 -11.54 -11.54 -15.08
CA HIS A 156 -11.66 -11.58 -13.62
C HIS A 156 -12.87 -10.79 -13.12
N HIS A 157 -13.02 -9.53 -13.54
CA HIS A 157 -14.12 -8.69 -13.08
C HIS A 157 -15.46 -9.12 -13.67
N PHE A 158 -15.50 -9.65 -14.88
CA PHE A 158 -16.70 -10.24 -15.45
C PHE A 158 -17.24 -11.38 -14.57
N ASP A 159 -16.37 -12.34 -14.23
CA ASP A 159 -16.75 -13.49 -13.42
C ASP A 159 -17.21 -13.06 -12.01
N GLN A 160 -16.47 -12.15 -11.37
CA GLN A 160 -16.82 -11.63 -10.04
C GLN A 160 -18.14 -10.86 -10.04
N ALA A 161 -18.40 -10.05 -11.09
CA ALA A 161 -19.66 -9.34 -11.23
C ALA A 161 -20.85 -10.32 -11.32
N VAL A 162 -20.76 -11.32 -12.19
CA VAL A 162 -21.82 -12.33 -12.36
C VAL A 162 -22.09 -13.09 -11.06
N VAL A 163 -21.04 -13.55 -10.38
CA VAL A 163 -21.18 -14.30 -9.13
C VAL A 163 -21.77 -13.44 -8.01
N THR A 164 -21.30 -12.21 -7.85
CA THR A 164 -21.70 -11.33 -6.75
C THR A 164 -23.11 -10.80 -6.94
N LEU A 165 -23.46 -10.37 -8.15
CA LEU A 165 -24.79 -9.87 -8.45
C LEU A 165 -25.85 -10.98 -8.34
N ARG A 166 -25.57 -12.19 -8.83
CA ARG A 166 -26.50 -13.33 -8.71
C ARG A 166 -26.81 -13.63 -7.25
N LYS A 167 -25.78 -13.71 -6.38
CA LYS A 167 -25.99 -13.90 -4.94
C LYS A 167 -26.84 -12.80 -4.32
N GLY A 168 -26.64 -11.55 -4.75
CA GLY A 168 -27.45 -10.41 -4.28
C GLY A 168 -28.93 -10.53 -4.66
N VAL A 169 -29.21 -10.98 -5.89
CA VAL A 169 -30.59 -11.21 -6.35
C VAL A 169 -31.25 -12.36 -5.59
N GLU A 170 -30.54 -13.46 -5.36
CA GLU A 170 -31.04 -14.62 -4.59
C GLU A 170 -31.34 -14.25 -3.14
N ALA A 171 -30.48 -13.43 -2.51
CA ALA A 171 -30.71 -12.93 -1.15
C ALA A 171 -31.95 -12.04 -1.09
N TYR A 172 -32.08 -11.07 -2.01
CA TYR A 172 -33.26 -10.20 -2.07
C TYR A 172 -34.56 -10.99 -2.26
N SER A 173 -34.56 -12.00 -3.12
CA SER A 173 -35.73 -12.87 -3.34
C SER A 173 -36.11 -13.69 -2.10
N SER A 174 -35.17 -13.97 -1.21
CA SER A 174 -35.41 -14.78 -0.02
C SER A 174 -35.97 -13.96 1.13
N ASP A 175 -35.69 -12.64 1.18
CA ASP A 175 -36.21 -11.73 2.21
C ASP A 175 -37.67 -11.31 1.96
N ASP A 176 -38.14 -11.39 0.70
CA ASP A 176 -39.51 -11.06 0.28
C ASP A 176 -40.49 -12.26 0.34
N SER A 177 -40.03 -13.46 0.77
CA SER A 177 -40.84 -14.70 0.88
C SER A 177 -41.10 -15.10 2.33
#